data_AF-A0A5R8NF38-F1
#
_entry.id   AF-A0A5R8NF38-F1
#
_cell.length_a   1.000
_cell.length_b   1.000
_cell.length_c   1.000
_cell.angle_alpha   90.00
_cell.angle_beta   90.00
_cell.angle_gamma   90.00
#
_symmetry.space_group_name_H-M   'P 1'
#
loop_
_entity.id
_entity.type
_entity.pdbx_description
1 polymer ?
#
loop_
_entity_poly.entity_id
_entity_poly.type
_entity_poly.pdbx_seq_one_letter_code
_entity_poly.pdbx_strand_id
1 'polypeptide(L)'
;MFDWYVWMLVFSGTLMLVMAAVKGGQSEVSRWLNGAFGAGFLAYAGYLAFVFEGGSYLIFFQAFILPVLMVVNFVRSTDWKALTTRPTPTQQAWRAYQKEQERLAKL
;
A
#
# COMPACT_ATOMS: atom_id res chain seq x y z
N MET A 1 -18.76 -2.01 21.13
CA MET A 1 -17.69 -1.01 20.89
C MET A 1 -16.34 -1.67 20.64
N PHE A 2 -15.94 -2.65 21.46
CA PHE A 2 -14.71 -3.43 21.30
C PHE A 2 -14.57 -4.07 19.90
N ASP A 3 -15.52 -4.92 19.50
CA ASP A 3 -15.48 -5.59 18.19
C ASP A 3 -15.40 -4.61 17.02
N TRP A 4 -16.18 -3.53 17.09
CA TRP A 4 -16.21 -2.53 16.03
C TRP A 4 -14.84 -1.88 15.82
N TYR A 5 -14.16 -1.52 16.91
CA TYR A 5 -12.81 -0.96 16.84
C TYR A 5 -11.79 -1.97 16.27
N VAL A 6 -11.87 -3.24 16.66
CA VAL A 6 -11.02 -4.31 16.11
C VAL A 6 -11.27 -4.47 14.61
N TRP A 7 -12.52 -4.51 14.16
CA TRP A 7 -12.86 -4.56 12.73
C TRP A 7 -12.33 -3.35 11.95
N MET A 8 -12.38 -2.15 12.53
CA MET A 8 -11.79 -0.95 11.91
C MET A 8 -10.27 -1.07 11.79
N LEU A 9 -9.58 -1.60 12.80
CA LEU A 9 -8.13 -1.83 12.75
C LEU A 9 -7.77 -2.87 11.69
N VAL A 10 -8.51 -3.98 11.64
CA VAL A 10 -8.32 -5.04 10.62
C VAL A 10 -8.51 -4.46 9.23
N PHE A 11 -9.64 -3.80 8.98
CA PHE A 11 -9.96 -3.24 7.67
C PHE A 11 -8.90 -2.22 7.22
N SER A 12 -8.53 -1.28 8.10
CA SER A 12 -7.52 -0.26 7.79
C SER A 12 -6.14 -0.87 7.57
N GLY A 13 -5.73 -1.80 8.43
CA GLY A 13 -4.44 -2.48 8.33
C GLY A 13 -4.32 -3.28 7.04
N THR A 14 -5.35 -4.04 6.68
CA THR A 14 -5.42 -4.77 5.40
C THR A 14 -5.36 -3.82 4.21
N LEU A 15 -6.13 -2.72 4.22
CA LEU A 15 -6.13 -1.74 3.15
C LEU A 15 -4.73 -1.15 2.92
N MET A 16 -4.03 -0.79 4.01
CA MET A 16 -2.67 -0.26 3.94
C MET A 16 -1.68 -1.29 3.40
N LEU A 17 -1.77 -2.56 3.80
CA LEU A 17 -0.92 -3.61 3.24
C LEU A 17 -1.18 -3.85 1.75
N VAL A 18 -2.45 -3.81 1.32
CA VAL A 18 -2.80 -3.89 -0.11
C VAL A 18 -2.16 -2.74 -0.88
N MET A 19 -2.28 -1.51 -0.39
CA MET A 19 -1.62 -0.34 -1.01
C MET A 19 -0.09 -0.46 -1.03
N ALA A 20 0.52 -1.05 0.01
CA ALA A 20 1.96 -1.31 0.05
C ALA A 20 2.39 -2.39 -0.96
N ALA A 21 1.52 -3.34 -1.30
CA ALA A 21 1.81 -4.40 -2.26
C ALA A 21 1.70 -3.92 -3.72
N VAL A 22 0.88 -2.91 -4.01
CA VAL A 22 0.71 -2.37 -5.36
C VAL A 22 1.99 -1.67 -5.83
N LYS A 23 2.59 -2.20 -6.90
CA LYS A 23 3.75 -1.60 -7.58
C LYS A 23 3.25 -0.73 -8.74
N GLY A 24 3.11 0.57 -8.53
CA GLY A 24 2.88 1.51 -9.63
C GLY A 24 2.41 2.90 -9.22
N GLY A 25 3.36 3.80 -8.96
CA GLY A 25 3.10 5.24 -8.80
C GLY A 25 3.36 5.80 -7.39
N GLN A 26 3.41 4.95 -6.36
CA GLN A 26 3.76 5.37 -5.01
C GLN A 26 5.27 5.49 -4.81
N SER A 27 5.71 6.50 -4.04
CA SER A 27 7.10 6.61 -3.60
C SER A 27 7.48 5.44 -2.70
N GLU A 28 8.75 5.04 -2.73
CA GLU A 28 9.27 3.94 -1.92
C GLU A 28 9.01 4.17 -0.42
N VAL A 29 9.17 5.40 0.04
CA VAL A 29 8.86 5.83 1.41
C VAL A 29 7.39 5.63 1.74
N SER A 30 6.47 6.08 0.88
CA SER A 30 5.03 5.90 1.11
C SER A 30 4.66 4.41 1.17
N ARG A 31 5.29 3.58 0.36
CA ARG A 31 5.06 2.13 0.36
C ARG A 31 5.51 1.49 1.67
N TRP A 32 6.70 1.86 2.16
CA TRP A 32 7.22 1.40 3.44
C TRP A 32 6.35 1.85 4.61
N LEU A 33 5.90 3.11 4.61
CA LEU A 33 4.99 3.63 5.64
C LEU A 33 3.66 2.87 5.62
N ASN A 34 3.07 2.63 4.44
CA ASN A 34 1.85 1.82 4.32
C ASN A 34 2.05 0.40 4.86
N GLY A 35 3.20 -0.22 4.56
CA GLY A 35 3.56 -1.53 5.10
C GLY A 35 3.69 -1.54 6.63
N ALA A 36 4.46 -0.60 7.18
CA ALA A 36 4.74 -0.51 8.62
C ALA A 36 3.48 -0.20 9.44
N PHE A 37 2.70 0.80 9.02
CA PHE A 37 1.45 1.12 9.70
C PHE A 37 0.40 0.02 9.50
N GLY A 38 0.28 -0.54 8.29
CA GLY A 38 -0.63 -1.66 8.05
C GLY A 38 -0.34 -2.85 8.97
N ALA A 39 0.93 -3.23 9.08
CA ALA A 39 1.36 -4.28 10.00
C ALA A 39 1.10 -3.92 11.46
N GLY A 40 1.36 -2.67 11.87
CA GLY A 40 1.09 -2.21 13.23
C GLY A 40 -0.40 -2.27 13.61
N PHE A 41 -1.28 -1.85 12.70
CA PHE A 41 -2.74 -1.92 12.89
C PHE A 41 -3.22 -3.37 13.02
N LEU A 42 -2.72 -4.29 12.17
CA LEU A 42 -3.07 -5.71 12.25
C LEU A 42 -2.48 -6.40 13.49
N ALA A 43 -1.25 -6.06 13.87
CA ALA A 43 -0.65 -6.57 15.09
C ALA A 43 -1.45 -6.17 16.32
N TYR A 44 -1.89 -4.91 16.39
CA TYR A 44 -2.73 -4.44 17.49
C TYR A 44 -4.13 -5.06 17.49
N ALA A 45 -4.74 -5.22 16.31
CA ALA A 45 -6.00 -5.95 16.18
C ALA A 45 -5.86 -7.41 16.64
N GLY A 46 -4.77 -8.09 16.25
CA GLY A 46 -4.49 -9.46 16.66
C GLY A 46 -4.24 -9.58 18.17
N TYR A 47 -3.52 -8.62 18.76
CA TYR A 47 -3.36 -8.55 20.21
C TYR A 47 -4.72 -8.45 20.92
N LEU A 48 -5.59 -7.55 20.47
CA LEU A 48 -6.93 -7.40 21.03
C LEU A 48 -7.81 -8.64 20.80
N ALA A 49 -7.70 -9.31 19.64
CA ALA A 49 -8.55 -10.44 19.30
C ALA A 49 -8.16 -11.75 19.99
N PHE A 50 -6.86 -11.99 20.20
CA PHE A 50 -6.35 -13.30 20.65
C PHE A 50 -5.71 -13.30 22.03
N VAL A 51 -5.18 -12.16 22.48
CA VAL A 51 -4.38 -12.06 23.73
C VAL A 51 -5.11 -11.28 24.82
N PHE A 52 -6.03 -10.41 24.44
CA PHE A 52 -6.75 -9.57 25.39
C PHE A 52 -7.96 -10.32 25.98
N GLU A 53 -7.84 -10.72 27.25
CA GLU A 53 -8.87 -11.49 27.98
C GLU A 53 -9.93 -10.60 28.66
N GLY A 54 -9.81 -9.27 28.55
CA GLY A 54 -10.74 -8.30 29.12
C GLY A 54 -10.07 -7.24 29.98
N GLY A 55 -10.80 -6.15 30.25
CA GLY A 55 -10.32 -5.00 31.02
C GLY A 55 -10.39 -3.69 30.24
N SER A 56 -9.49 -2.76 30.55
CA SER A 56 -9.39 -1.45 29.88
C SER A 56 -8.36 -1.49 28.76
N TYR A 57 -8.74 -1.04 27.57
CA TYR A 57 -7.87 -0.92 26.41
C TYR A 57 -7.86 0.52 25.89
N LEU A 58 -6.76 0.90 25.24
CA LEU A 58 -6.60 2.24 24.69
C LEU A 58 -7.17 2.29 23.28
N ILE A 59 -8.09 3.24 23.08
CA ILE A 59 -8.71 3.46 21.77
C ILE A 59 -8.12 4.73 21.18
N PHE A 60 -7.40 4.60 20.06
CA PHE A 60 -6.77 5.72 19.37
C PHE A 60 -7.54 6.04 18.08
N PHE A 61 -8.75 6.57 18.19
CA PHE A 61 -9.52 6.93 16.98
C PHE A 61 -8.77 7.91 16.06
N GLN A 62 -7.97 8.81 16.64
CA GLN A 62 -7.10 9.73 15.90
C GLN A 62 -6.05 9.00 15.04
N ALA A 63 -5.64 7.78 15.41
CA ALA A 63 -4.68 7.01 14.62
C ALA A 63 -5.23 6.68 13.24
N PHE A 64 -6.57 6.61 13.05
CA PHE A 64 -7.20 6.37 11.76
C PHE A 64 -7.19 7.58 10.81
N ILE A 65 -6.83 8.78 11.28
CA ILE A 65 -6.64 9.92 10.38
C ILE A 65 -5.46 9.65 9.43
N LEU A 66 -4.41 9.01 9.96
CA LEU A 66 -3.21 8.67 9.20
C LEU A 66 -3.49 7.74 8.01
N PRO A 67 -4.15 6.58 8.14
CA PRO A 67 -4.52 5.75 7.00
C PRO A 67 -5.40 6.49 5.99
N VAL A 68 -6.35 7.33 6.43
CA VAL A 68 -7.19 8.11 5.50
C VAL A 68 -6.33 9.06 4.66
N LEU A 69 -5.40 9.79 5.28
CA LEU A 69 -4.47 10.68 4.55
C LEU A 69 -3.56 9.89 3.59
N MET A 70 -3.07 8.73 4.02
CA MET A 70 -2.26 7.86 3.18
C MET A 70 -3.03 7.32 1.97
N VAL A 71 -4.30 6.92 2.15
CA VAL A 71 -5.18 6.51 1.04
C VAL A 71 -5.40 7.65 0.06
N VAL A 72 -5.73 8.85 0.55
CA VAL A 72 -5.94 10.02 -0.33
C VAL A 72 -4.67 10.36 -1.11
N ASN A 73 -3.51 10.36 -0.45
CA ASN A 73 -2.23 10.58 -1.10
C ASN A 73 -1.91 9.48 -2.11
N PHE A 74 -2.25 8.23 -1.82
CA PHE A 74 -2.10 7.12 -2.77
C PHE A 74 -2.95 7.35 -4.02
N VAL A 75 -4.24 7.64 -3.85
CA VAL A 75 -5.16 7.88 -4.97
C VAL A 75 -4.70 9.06 -5.83
N ARG A 76 -4.18 10.13 -5.21
CA ARG A 76 -3.70 11.33 -5.93
C ARG A 76 -2.36 11.13 -6.65
N SER A 77 -1.45 10.32 -6.09
CA SER A 77 -0.12 10.09 -6.66
C SER A 77 -0.08 8.94 -7.67
N THR A 78 -1.08 8.06 -7.61
CA THR A 78 -1.15 6.89 -8.49
C THR A 78 -1.69 7.28 -9.85
N ASP A 79 -0.89 7.05 -10.90
CA ASP A 79 -1.38 7.12 -12.27
C ASP A 79 -2.16 5.85 -12.62
N TRP A 80 -3.46 5.90 -12.37
CA TRP A 80 -4.40 4.81 -12.65
C TRP A 80 -4.45 4.43 -14.13
N LYS A 81 -4.13 5.37 -15.04
CA LYS A 81 -4.05 5.07 -16.48
C LYS A 81 -2.81 4.22 -16.76
N ALA A 82 -1.66 4.59 -16.21
CA ALA A 82 -0.42 3.81 -16.37
C ALA A 82 -0.56 2.36 -15.87
N LEU A 83 -1.35 2.13 -14.80
CA LEU A 83 -1.63 0.78 -14.27
C LEU A 83 -2.51 -0.08 -15.19
N THR A 84 -3.33 0.54 -16.04
CA THR A 84 -4.32 -0.15 -16.89
C THR A 84 -3.92 -0.19 -18.36
N THR A 85 -3.08 0.75 -18.82
CA THR A 85 -2.53 0.73 -20.18
C THR A 85 -1.41 -0.28 -20.30
N ARG A 86 -1.68 -1.40 -20.98
CA ARG A 86 -0.61 -2.27 -21.50
C ARG A 86 0.11 -1.53 -22.64
N PRO A 87 1.46 -1.49 -22.67
CA PRO A 87 2.17 -0.86 -23.78
C PRO A 87 1.78 -1.55 -25.08
N THR A 88 1.38 -0.76 -26.09
CA THR A 88 0.97 -1.28 -27.40
C THR A 88 2.10 -2.12 -28.02
N PRO A 89 1.80 -3.17 -28.80
CA PRO A 89 2.82 -4.06 -29.38
C PRO A 89 3.96 -3.32 -30.10
N THR A 90 3.62 -2.23 -30.79
CA THR A 90 4.59 -1.35 -31.46
C THR A 90 5.54 -0.66 -30.49
N GLN A 91 5.04 -0.09 -29.38
CA GLN A 91 5.87 0.54 -28.34
C GLN A 91 6.82 -0.45 -27.66
N GLN A 92 6.40 -1.71 -27.49
CA GLN A 92 7.26 -2.76 -26.96
C GLN A 92 8.40 -3.08 -27.94
N ALA A 93 8.08 -3.21 -29.23
CA ALA A 93 9.08 -3.46 -30.28
C ALA A 93 10.13 -2.32 -30.37
N TRP A 94 9.70 -1.05 -30.30
CA TRP A 94 10.60 0.11 -30.30
C TRP A 94 11.58 0.13 -29.11
N ARG A 95 11.11 -0.21 -27.91
CA ARG A 95 11.97 -0.32 -26.72
C ARG A 95 12.97 -1.46 -26.84
N ALA A 96 12.57 -2.60 -27.41
CA ALA A 96 13.48 -3.71 -27.68
C ALA A 96 14.59 -3.30 -28.66
N TYR A 97 14.22 -2.63 -29.75
CA TYR A 97 15.18 -2.08 -30.72
C TYR A 97 16.19 -1.12 -30.09
N GLN A 98 15.73 -0.18 -29.25
CA GLN A 98 16.64 0.76 -28.57
C GLN A 98 17.64 0.04 -27.66
N LYS A 99 17.18 -0.97 -26.92
CA LYS A 99 18.02 -1.75 -26.02
C LYS A 99 19.08 -2.57 -26.77
N GLU A 100 18.72 -3.09 -27.95
CA GLU A 100 19.65 -3.78 -28.85
C GLU A 100 20.71 -2.80 -29.37
N GLN A 101 20.31 -1.60 -29.79
CA GLN A 101 21.22 -0.56 -30.27
C GLN A 101 22.19 -0.10 -29.17
N GLU A 102 21.72 0.13 -27.95
CA GLU A 102 22.59 0.44 -26.82
C GLU A 102 23.59 -0.68 -26.49
N ARG A 103 23.18 -1.94 -26.68
CA ARG A 103 24.07 -3.09 -26.49
C ARG A 103 25.15 -3.13 -27.56
N LEU A 104 24.79 -2.90 -28.82
CA LEU A 104 25.72 -2.87 -29.94
C LEU A 104 26.69 -1.69 -29.85
N ALA A 105 26.26 -0.54 -29.34
CA ALA A 105 27.12 0.62 -29.11
C ALA A 105 28.13 0.43 -27.96
N LYS A 106 27.97 -0.59 -27.12
CA LYS A 106 28.84 -0.92 -25.99
C LYS A 106 29.82 -2.06 -26.29
N LEU A 107 29.74 -2.67 -27.47
CA LEU A 107 30.67 -3.69 -27.99
C LEU A 107 31.76 -3.04 -28.84
#